data_AF-A0A4Y5YLL5-F1
#
_entry.id   AF-A0A4Y5YLL5-F1
#
_cell.length_a   1.000
_cell.length_b   1.000
_cell.length_c   1.000
_cell.angle_alpha   90.00
_cell.angle_beta   90.00
_cell.angle_gamma   90.00
#
_symmetry.space_group_name_H-M   'P 1'
#
loop_
_entity.id
_entity.type
_entity.pdbx_description
1 polymer ?
#
loop_
_entity_poly.entity_id
_entity_poly.type
_entity_poly.pdbx_seq_one_letter_code
_entity_poly.pdbx_strand_id
1 'polypeptide(L)'
;MGLLDSFEKGLERAVNSAFAKTFRSGIQPVEIASALRREADTKAAVVSRDRIIAPNNFVVRLSTDDAERMQGLGGALTDELHALLTKHAKAQGYSFSGPLSISLEGDDKIATGTINVSSGTVEGRVNWQAVIDVDGRRHSLTRARTVIGRGTDADITISDAGSSRKHVEVLWDGERAMMRDLGSTNGTKVDGQKVREAALPSETTITIGRTDLVFRIVPVATPSRPPRPRDDDATRAFGAIS
;
A
#
# COMPACT_ATOMS: atom_id res chain seq x y z
N MET A 1 28.61 8.21 -5.09
CA MET A 1 28.05 8.06 -3.73
C MET A 1 27.13 6.85 -3.72
N GLY A 2 27.25 5.99 -2.71
CA GLY A 2 26.47 4.76 -2.61
C GLY A 2 25.01 5.01 -2.24
N LEU A 3 24.13 4.05 -2.55
CA LEU A 3 22.70 4.11 -2.19
C LEU A 3 22.46 4.18 -0.66
N LEU A 4 23.30 3.48 0.12
CA LEU A 4 23.24 3.48 1.58
C LEU A 4 23.63 4.85 2.17
N ASP A 5 24.61 5.53 1.58
CA ASP A 5 25.03 6.88 1.97
C ASP A 5 23.89 7.91 1.72
N SER A 6 23.07 7.72 0.68
CA SER A 6 21.87 8.56 0.50
C SER A 6 20.75 8.27 1.51
N PHE A 7 20.64 7.03 1.99
CA PHE A 7 19.68 6.64 3.02
C PHE A 7 20.07 7.18 4.39
N GLU A 8 21.35 7.06 4.78
CA GLU A 8 21.86 7.64 6.04
C GLU A 8 21.58 9.14 6.10
N LYS A 9 21.90 9.87 5.02
CA LYS A 9 21.64 11.32 4.93
C LYS A 9 20.15 11.67 4.93
N GLY A 10 19.31 10.85 4.29
CA GLY A 10 17.85 11.07 4.28
C GLY A 10 17.27 10.92 5.68
N LEU A 11 17.66 9.83 6.34
CA LEU A 11 17.21 9.52 7.69
C LEU A 11 17.73 10.53 8.72
N GLU A 12 19.01 10.94 8.65
CA GLU A 12 19.60 12.01 9.49
C GLU A 12 18.87 13.35 9.37
N ARG A 13 18.32 13.67 8.19
CA ARG A 13 17.56 14.91 7.98
C ARG A 13 16.15 14.83 8.56
N ALA A 14 15.56 13.64 8.57
CA ALA A 14 14.18 13.41 9.00
C ALA A 14 14.05 13.25 10.52
N VAL A 15 15.10 12.79 11.19
CA VAL A 15 15.14 12.66 12.65
C VAL A 15 15.99 13.78 13.27
N ASN A 16 15.42 14.50 14.23
CA ASN A 16 16.09 15.61 14.92
C ASN A 16 17.37 15.12 15.63
N SER A 17 18.56 15.28 15.04
CA SER A 17 19.96 15.24 15.57
C SER A 17 20.33 14.26 16.71
N ALA A 18 19.45 13.35 17.13
CA ALA A 18 19.64 12.38 18.20
C ALA A 18 20.26 11.07 17.68
N PHE A 19 20.72 11.08 16.42
CA PHE A 19 21.06 9.92 15.62
C PHE A 19 22.36 9.23 16.06
N ALA A 20 23.38 9.99 16.51
CA ALA A 20 24.74 9.46 16.60
C ALA A 20 25.13 8.86 17.97
N LYS A 21 24.36 9.10 19.05
CA LYS A 21 24.75 8.65 20.40
C LYS A 21 24.02 7.40 20.89
N THR A 22 22.81 7.12 20.38
CA THR A 22 21.92 6.08 20.95
C THR A 22 22.10 4.69 20.32
N PHE A 23 22.71 4.57 19.13
CA PHE A 23 22.79 3.30 18.38
C PHE A 23 24.18 2.62 18.39
N ARG A 24 25.03 2.89 19.39
CA ARG A 24 26.35 2.22 19.51
C ARG A 24 26.26 0.74 19.91
N SER A 25 25.12 0.33 20.46
CA SER A 25 24.86 -1.06 20.88
C SER A 25 23.47 -1.47 20.38
N GLY A 26 23.41 -2.32 19.37
CA GLY A 26 22.18 -2.79 18.74
C GLY A 26 22.21 -2.69 17.22
N ILE A 27 21.09 -3.00 16.59
CA ILE A 27 20.94 -3.01 15.14
C ILE A 27 20.91 -1.57 14.60
N GLN A 28 21.73 -1.30 13.58
CA GLN A 28 21.69 -0.02 12.89
C GLN A 28 20.66 -0.01 11.74
N PRO A 29 20.02 1.12 11.45
CA PRO A 29 19.10 1.25 10.31
C PRO A 29 19.70 0.80 8.97
N VAL A 30 21.00 1.02 8.77
CA VAL A 30 21.70 0.60 7.55
C VAL A 30 21.86 -0.91 7.42
N GLU A 31 21.89 -1.63 8.53
CA GLU A 31 21.89 -3.08 8.54
C GLU A 31 20.53 -3.62 8.08
N ILE A 32 19.43 -2.99 8.51
CA ILE A 32 18.07 -3.30 8.04
C ILE A 32 17.97 -3.05 6.53
N ALA A 33 18.42 -1.88 6.06
CA ALA A 33 18.44 -1.55 4.64
C ALA A 33 19.23 -2.56 3.81
N SER A 34 20.42 -2.95 4.29
CA SER A 34 21.28 -3.93 3.63
C SER A 34 20.66 -5.32 3.60
N ALA A 35 20.02 -5.74 4.70
CA ALA A 35 19.34 -7.03 4.81
C ALA A 35 18.13 -7.11 3.87
N LEU A 36 17.31 -6.05 3.82
CA LEU A 36 16.18 -5.94 2.89
C LEU A 36 16.61 -6.02 1.43
N ARG A 37 17.66 -5.28 1.06
CA ARG A 37 18.22 -5.31 -0.30
C ARG A 37 18.66 -6.73 -0.68
N ARG A 38 19.45 -7.37 0.19
CA ARG A 38 19.95 -8.73 -0.03
C ARG A 38 18.80 -9.72 -0.18
N GLU A 39 17.77 -9.60 0.64
CA GLU A 39 16.58 -10.46 0.56
C GLU A 39 15.83 -10.25 -0.75
N ALA A 40 15.64 -8.99 -1.19
CA ALA A 40 15.03 -8.67 -2.47
C ALA A 40 15.80 -9.26 -3.65
N ASP A 41 17.13 -9.13 -3.65
CA ASP A 41 18.01 -9.72 -4.68
C ASP A 41 17.94 -11.25 -4.68
N THR A 42 17.91 -11.87 -3.50
CA THR A 42 17.93 -13.34 -3.33
C THR A 42 16.61 -13.98 -3.77
N LYS A 43 15.48 -13.30 -3.53
CA LYS A 43 14.14 -13.82 -3.80
C LYS A 43 13.54 -13.29 -5.10
N ALA A 44 14.26 -12.42 -5.81
CA ALA A 44 13.89 -11.99 -7.15
C ALA A 44 13.82 -13.20 -8.10
N ALA A 45 12.68 -13.38 -8.75
CA ALA A 45 12.41 -14.46 -9.67
C ALA A 45 12.27 -13.93 -11.10
N VAL A 46 12.89 -14.62 -12.06
CA VAL A 46 12.72 -14.31 -13.48
C VAL A 46 11.38 -14.88 -13.95
N VAL A 47 10.45 -14.02 -14.33
CA VAL A 47 9.10 -14.44 -14.77
C VAL A 47 8.98 -14.43 -16.29
N SER A 48 9.75 -13.60 -16.99
CA SER A 48 9.88 -13.62 -18.45
C SER A 48 11.26 -13.14 -18.87
N ARG A 49 11.59 -13.22 -20.18
CA ARG A 49 12.91 -12.82 -20.71
C ARG A 49 13.29 -11.37 -20.38
N ASP A 50 12.30 -10.50 -20.22
CA ASP A 50 12.49 -9.06 -19.97
C ASP A 50 11.89 -8.59 -18.63
N ARG A 51 11.48 -9.51 -17.74
CA ARG A 51 10.83 -9.14 -16.46
C ARG A 51 11.29 -10.00 -15.30
N ILE A 52 12.08 -9.38 -14.41
CA ILE A 52 12.47 -9.92 -13.11
C ILE A 52 11.52 -9.35 -12.06
N ILE A 53 10.90 -10.24 -11.28
CA ILE A 53 9.92 -9.87 -10.27
C ILE A 53 10.52 -10.07 -8.88
N ALA A 54 10.50 -9.02 -8.07
CA ALA A 54 10.93 -9.05 -6.67
C ALA A 54 9.71 -9.17 -5.73
N PRO A 55 9.88 -9.78 -4.54
CA PRO A 55 8.85 -9.78 -3.51
C PRO A 55 8.50 -8.35 -3.10
N ASN A 56 7.24 -8.14 -2.76
CA ASN A 56 6.65 -6.83 -2.44
C ASN A 56 6.27 -6.69 -0.96
N ASN A 57 6.36 -7.73 -0.16
CA ASN A 57 6.12 -7.67 1.27
C ASN A 57 7.36 -8.14 2.04
N PHE A 58 7.88 -7.29 2.92
CA PHE A 58 9.04 -7.58 3.75
C PHE A 58 8.68 -7.40 5.22
N VAL A 59 8.93 -8.44 6.02
CA VAL A 59 8.79 -8.40 7.48
C VAL A 59 10.18 -8.54 8.09
N VAL A 60 10.63 -7.48 8.75
CA VAL A 60 11.89 -7.41 9.48
C VAL A 60 11.62 -7.71 10.94
N ARG A 61 12.09 -8.86 11.41
CA ARG A 61 12.01 -9.26 12.81
C ARG A 61 13.31 -8.94 13.53
N LEU A 62 13.19 -8.24 14.64
CA LEU A 62 14.29 -7.76 15.49
C LEU A 62 14.02 -8.21 16.92
N SER A 63 15.03 -8.13 17.81
CA SER A 63 14.75 -8.22 19.25
C SER A 63 13.77 -7.13 19.67
N THR A 64 12.98 -7.35 20.72
CA THR A 64 12.02 -6.35 21.23
C THR A 64 12.70 -5.00 21.51
N ASP A 65 13.88 -5.02 22.13
CA ASP A 65 14.66 -3.81 22.43
C ASP A 65 15.12 -3.08 21.15
N ASP A 66 15.53 -3.82 20.12
CA ASP A 66 15.90 -3.23 18.83
C ASP A 66 14.67 -2.67 18.10
N ALA A 67 13.53 -3.37 18.14
CA ALA A 67 12.30 -2.95 17.51
C ALA A 67 11.74 -1.66 18.13
N GLU A 68 11.73 -1.55 19.46
CA GLU A 68 11.33 -0.32 20.16
C GLU A 68 12.23 0.87 19.80
N ARG A 69 13.55 0.63 19.72
CA ARG A 69 14.50 1.65 19.25
C ARG A 69 14.21 2.10 17.81
N MET A 70 13.88 1.17 16.91
CA MET A 70 13.52 1.49 15.53
C MET A 70 12.18 2.23 15.44
N GLN A 71 11.19 1.84 16.24
CA GLN A 71 9.90 2.53 16.31
C GLN A 71 10.06 3.97 16.81
N GLY A 72 11.05 4.23 17.69
CA GLY A 72 11.41 5.58 18.13
C GLY A 72 11.86 6.52 17.00
N LEU A 73 12.30 5.99 15.85
CA LEU A 73 12.62 6.77 14.65
C LEU A 73 11.36 7.19 13.85
N GLY A 74 10.21 6.59 14.14
CA GLY A 74 8.91 6.91 13.54
C GLY A 74 8.81 6.59 12.05
N GLY A 75 7.89 7.26 11.36
CA GLY A 75 7.60 7.04 9.93
C GLY A 75 8.77 7.34 8.98
N ALA A 76 9.73 8.16 9.42
CA ALA A 76 10.90 8.53 8.63
C ALA A 76 11.75 7.32 8.21
N LEU A 77 11.94 6.35 9.11
CA LEU A 77 12.67 5.12 8.78
C LEU A 77 11.96 4.33 7.69
N THR A 78 10.65 4.16 7.81
CA THR A 78 9.83 3.41 6.85
C THR A 78 9.84 4.07 5.48
N ASP A 79 9.71 5.40 5.42
CA ASP A 79 9.72 6.17 4.18
C ASP A 79 11.07 6.03 3.45
N GLU A 80 12.17 6.11 4.20
CA GLU A 80 13.53 5.98 3.66
C GLU A 80 13.82 4.55 3.19
N LEU A 81 13.37 3.51 3.92
CA LEU A 81 13.50 2.11 3.50
C LEU A 81 12.69 1.84 2.22
N HIS A 82 11.49 2.43 2.11
CA HIS A 82 10.64 2.32 0.92
C HIS A 82 11.29 3.00 -0.30
N ALA A 83 11.84 4.21 -0.11
CA ALA A 83 12.57 4.93 -1.14
C ALA A 83 13.82 4.16 -1.61
N LEU A 84 14.58 3.58 -0.67
CA LEU A 84 15.76 2.79 -0.95
C LEU A 84 15.43 1.55 -1.79
N LEU A 85 14.45 0.75 -1.39
CA LEU A 85 14.08 -0.46 -2.13
C LEU A 85 13.49 -0.15 -3.50
N THR A 86 12.69 0.91 -3.62
CA THR A 86 12.17 1.38 -4.92
C THR A 86 13.29 1.78 -5.86
N LYS A 87 14.28 2.54 -5.36
CA LYS A 87 15.44 2.97 -6.13
C LYS A 87 16.33 1.80 -6.53
N HIS A 88 16.54 0.84 -5.62
CA HIS A 88 17.31 -0.37 -5.89
C HIS A 88 16.64 -1.25 -6.95
N ALA A 89 15.33 -1.49 -6.84
CA ALA A 89 14.57 -2.24 -7.84
C ALA A 89 14.69 -1.62 -9.23
N LYS A 90 14.54 -0.30 -9.34
CA LYS A 90 14.71 0.41 -10.62
C LYS A 90 16.14 0.26 -11.18
N ALA A 91 17.16 0.33 -10.31
CA ALA A 91 18.56 0.20 -10.73
C ALA A 91 18.91 -1.22 -11.20
N GLN A 92 18.32 -2.25 -10.59
CA GLN A 92 18.53 -3.65 -10.96
C GLN A 92 17.55 -4.16 -12.04
N GLY A 93 16.59 -3.33 -12.48
CA GLY A 93 15.57 -3.72 -13.46
C GLY A 93 14.48 -4.64 -12.90
N TYR A 94 14.31 -4.67 -11.58
CA TYR A 94 13.24 -5.43 -10.94
C TYR A 94 11.91 -4.69 -11.01
N SER A 95 10.84 -5.47 -11.03
CA SER A 95 9.47 -4.99 -10.81
C SER A 95 8.91 -5.67 -9.57
N PHE A 96 8.23 -4.96 -8.68
CA PHE A 96 7.54 -5.59 -7.57
C PHE A 96 6.21 -6.20 -8.03
N SER A 97 5.79 -7.32 -7.45
CA SER A 97 4.48 -7.96 -7.73
C SER A 97 3.26 -7.15 -7.26
N GLY A 98 3.48 -6.01 -6.60
CA GLY A 98 2.45 -5.15 -6.03
C GLY A 98 3.09 -4.02 -5.21
N PRO A 99 2.30 -3.27 -4.40
CA PRO A 99 2.79 -2.20 -3.56
C PRO A 99 3.78 -2.75 -2.56
N LEU A 100 4.89 -2.04 -2.39
CA LEU A 100 5.95 -2.40 -1.47
C LEU A 100 5.48 -2.12 -0.03
N SER A 101 5.41 -3.17 0.77
CA SER A 101 5.11 -3.10 2.20
C SER A 101 6.32 -3.57 3.00
N ILE A 102 6.67 -2.80 4.03
CA ILE A 102 7.79 -3.09 4.94
C ILE A 102 7.25 -2.94 6.36
N SER A 103 7.36 -4.01 7.15
CA SER A 103 6.92 -4.06 8.54
C SER A 103 8.11 -4.39 9.44
N LEU A 104 8.22 -3.68 10.56
CA LEU A 104 9.19 -3.99 11.62
C LEU A 104 8.44 -4.61 12.80
N GLU A 105 8.81 -5.84 13.15
CA GLU A 105 8.20 -6.61 14.24
C GLU A 105 9.26 -6.93 15.30
N GLY A 106 8.88 -6.78 16.58
CA GLY A 106 9.68 -7.27 17.70
C GLY A 106 9.38 -8.75 17.94
N ASP A 107 10.42 -9.55 18.14
CA ASP A 107 10.35 -10.97 18.46
C ASP A 107 11.29 -11.24 19.64
N ASP A 108 10.69 -11.65 20.76
CA ASP A 108 11.32 -12.00 22.02
C ASP A 108 12.18 -13.28 21.94
N LYS A 109 12.09 -14.04 20.84
CA LYS A 109 12.98 -15.18 20.55
C LYS A 109 14.25 -14.78 19.81
N ILE A 110 14.35 -13.53 19.34
CA ILE A 110 15.51 -13.03 18.60
C ILE A 110 16.46 -12.31 19.55
N ALA A 111 17.73 -12.73 19.55
CA ALA A 111 18.77 -12.07 20.34
C ALA A 111 19.07 -10.65 19.82
N THR A 112 19.34 -9.72 20.73
CA THR A 112 19.75 -8.34 20.39
C THR A 112 20.92 -8.35 19.41
N GLY A 113 20.86 -7.50 18.38
CA GLY A 113 21.86 -7.49 17.31
C GLY A 113 21.59 -8.48 16.17
N THR A 114 20.54 -9.30 16.26
CA THR A 114 20.17 -10.25 15.18
C THR A 114 18.98 -9.72 14.38
N ILE A 115 19.09 -9.75 13.06
CA ILE A 115 18.03 -9.36 12.13
C ILE A 115 17.57 -10.58 11.34
N ASN A 116 16.27 -10.86 11.37
CA ASN A 116 15.64 -11.82 10.48
C ASN A 116 14.71 -11.11 9.51
N VAL A 117 15.08 -11.07 8.23
CA VAL A 117 14.19 -10.57 7.18
C VAL A 117 13.49 -11.76 6.55
N SER A 118 12.17 -11.71 6.52
CA SER A 118 11.36 -12.61 5.70
C SER A 118 10.68 -11.82 4.60
N SER A 119 10.74 -12.33 3.39
CA SER A 119 10.03 -11.75 2.25
C SER A 119 8.93 -12.69 1.76
N GLY A 120 7.83 -12.09 1.35
CA GLY A 120 6.73 -12.76 0.69
C GLY A 120 6.44 -12.06 -0.62
N THR A 121 6.21 -12.85 -1.66
CA THR A 121 5.37 -12.35 -2.74
C THR A 121 3.95 -12.55 -2.29
N VAL A 122 3.40 -11.51 -1.66
CA VAL A 122 1.95 -11.46 -1.56
C VAL A 122 1.55 -11.00 -2.95
N GLU A 123 0.83 -11.83 -3.71
CA GLU A 123 -0.11 -11.31 -4.70
C GLU A 123 -1.14 -10.50 -3.90
N GLY A 124 -0.70 -9.35 -3.41
CA GLY A 124 -1.58 -8.29 -3.02
C GLY A 124 -2.20 -7.95 -4.36
N ARG A 125 -3.39 -8.48 -4.61
CA ARG A 125 -4.35 -7.68 -5.35
C ARG A 125 -4.26 -6.33 -4.68
N VAL A 126 -3.65 -5.38 -5.37
CA VAL A 126 -4.02 -3.99 -5.14
C VAL A 126 -5.50 -4.05 -5.40
N ASN A 127 -6.30 -4.09 -4.34
CA ASN A 127 -7.69 -3.79 -4.51
C ASN A 127 -7.68 -2.30 -4.79
N TRP A 128 -7.63 -2.02 -6.09
CA TRP A 128 -7.95 -0.73 -6.63
C TRP A 128 -9.34 -0.41 -6.09
N GLN A 129 -9.38 0.52 -5.14
CA GLN A 129 -10.63 0.92 -4.53
C GLN A 129 -11.06 2.18 -5.24
N ALA A 130 -12.23 2.10 -5.86
CA ALA A 130 -12.90 3.27 -6.36
C ALA A 130 -13.38 4.12 -5.18
N VAL A 131 -13.08 5.41 -5.22
CA VAL A 131 -13.55 6.39 -4.26
C VAL A 131 -14.15 7.60 -4.98
N ILE A 132 -15.12 8.22 -4.35
CA ILE A 132 -15.71 9.48 -4.80
C ILE A 132 -15.50 10.53 -3.73
N ASP A 133 -14.81 11.60 -4.10
CA ASP A 133 -14.65 12.80 -3.27
C ASP A 133 -15.77 13.79 -3.63
N VAL A 134 -16.57 14.19 -2.63
CA VAL A 134 -17.67 15.16 -2.77
C VAL A 134 -17.84 15.97 -1.48
N ASP A 135 -18.04 17.29 -1.59
CA ASP A 135 -18.21 18.20 -0.44
C ASP A 135 -17.12 18.05 0.64
N GLY A 136 -15.88 17.74 0.23
CA GLY A 136 -14.75 17.51 1.13
C GLY A 136 -14.76 16.17 1.86
N ARG A 137 -15.68 15.26 1.54
CA ARG A 137 -15.78 13.91 2.08
C ARG A 137 -15.44 12.86 1.04
N ARG A 138 -14.71 11.82 1.46
CA ARG A 138 -14.36 10.67 0.62
C ARG A 138 -15.29 9.50 0.90
N HIS A 139 -15.94 9.00 -0.13
CA HIS A 139 -16.81 7.83 -0.09
C HIS A 139 -16.17 6.66 -0.82
N SER A 140 -16.10 5.50 -0.17
CA SER A 140 -15.56 4.27 -0.77
C SER A 140 -16.66 3.49 -1.47
N LEU A 141 -16.41 3.10 -2.73
CA LEU A 141 -17.34 2.28 -3.51
C LEU A 141 -17.09 0.80 -3.21
N THR A 142 -17.75 0.30 -2.15
CA THR A 142 -17.59 -1.09 -1.68
C THR A 142 -18.53 -2.09 -2.36
N ARG A 143 -19.49 -1.60 -3.15
CA ARG A 143 -20.50 -2.39 -3.87
C ARG A 143 -20.27 -2.28 -5.38
N ALA A 144 -20.70 -3.29 -6.13
CA ALA A 144 -20.59 -3.29 -7.59
C ALA A 144 -21.41 -2.18 -8.26
N ARG A 145 -22.45 -1.70 -7.57
CA ARG A 145 -23.32 -0.59 -8.00
C ARG A 145 -23.49 0.36 -6.84
N THR A 146 -23.26 1.65 -7.08
CA THR A 146 -23.48 2.73 -6.10
C THR A 146 -24.32 3.83 -6.74
N VAL A 147 -25.46 4.16 -6.13
CA VAL A 147 -26.36 5.22 -6.60
C VAL A 147 -26.06 6.52 -5.87
N ILE A 148 -25.99 7.62 -6.62
CA ILE A 148 -25.69 8.96 -6.11
C ILE A 148 -26.82 9.91 -6.49
N GLY A 149 -27.26 10.71 -5.52
CA GLY A 149 -28.32 11.69 -5.72
C GLY A 149 -28.76 12.32 -4.41
N ARG A 150 -29.80 13.17 -4.44
CA ARG A 150 -30.31 13.85 -3.24
C ARG A 150 -31.29 13.01 -2.41
N GLY A 151 -31.75 11.89 -2.96
CA GLY A 151 -32.73 11.03 -2.31
C GLY A 151 -32.13 10.32 -1.10
N THR A 152 -32.97 10.02 -0.11
CA THR A 152 -32.60 9.17 1.03
C THR A 152 -32.42 7.71 0.64
N ASP A 153 -32.81 7.35 -0.58
CA ASP A 153 -32.68 6.05 -1.21
C ASP A 153 -31.44 5.93 -2.12
N ALA A 154 -30.56 6.94 -2.13
CA ALA A 154 -29.23 6.88 -2.73
C ALA A 154 -28.20 6.32 -1.74
N ASP A 155 -27.18 5.63 -2.23
CA ASP A 155 -26.07 5.13 -1.41
C ASP A 155 -25.15 6.28 -0.96
N ILE A 156 -24.96 7.28 -1.82
CA ILE A 156 -24.27 8.54 -1.51
C ILE A 156 -25.27 9.69 -1.69
N THR A 157 -25.69 10.28 -0.58
CA THR A 157 -26.64 11.40 -0.59
C THR A 157 -25.93 12.73 -0.75
N ILE A 158 -26.33 13.52 -1.75
CA ILE A 158 -25.78 14.85 -2.04
C ILE A 158 -26.81 15.93 -1.71
N SER A 159 -26.38 16.97 -1.01
CA SER A 159 -27.26 18.09 -0.61
C SER A 159 -27.35 19.18 -1.68
N ASP A 160 -27.76 18.81 -2.91
CA ASP A 160 -27.92 19.78 -4.00
C ASP A 160 -29.31 19.71 -4.66
N ALA A 161 -30.04 20.82 -4.60
CA ALA A 161 -31.35 20.97 -5.25
C ALA A 161 -31.30 20.78 -6.78
N GLY A 162 -30.16 21.03 -7.41
CA GLY A 162 -29.93 20.76 -8.84
C GLY A 162 -29.76 19.28 -9.17
N SER A 163 -29.61 18.41 -8.17
CA SER A 163 -29.48 16.97 -8.34
C SER A 163 -30.82 16.25 -8.13
N SER A 164 -30.97 15.11 -8.79
CA SER A 164 -32.19 14.29 -8.76
C SER A 164 -32.11 13.31 -7.59
N ARG A 165 -33.26 12.76 -7.15
CA ARG A 165 -33.30 11.80 -6.02
C ARG A 165 -32.34 10.63 -6.25
N LYS A 166 -32.42 10.03 -7.44
CA LYS A 166 -31.40 9.15 -8.01
C LYS A 166 -30.93 9.84 -9.29
N HIS A 167 -29.70 10.33 -9.31
CA HIS A 167 -29.20 11.11 -10.44
C HIS A 167 -28.32 10.24 -11.33
N VAL A 168 -27.31 9.61 -10.74
CA VAL A 168 -26.39 8.71 -11.42
C VAL A 168 -26.19 7.43 -10.64
N GLU A 169 -25.77 6.39 -11.34
CA GLU A 169 -25.12 5.23 -10.74
C GLU A 169 -23.69 5.11 -11.23
N VAL A 170 -22.82 4.62 -10.36
CA VAL A 170 -21.48 4.18 -10.69
C VAL A 170 -21.43 2.66 -10.54
N LEU A 171 -21.00 2.00 -11.61
CA LEU A 171 -20.76 0.58 -11.68
C LEU A 171 -19.26 0.35 -11.58
N TRP A 172 -18.83 -0.48 -10.64
CA TRP A 172 -17.43 -0.82 -10.38
C TRP A 172 -17.28 -2.35 -10.31
N ASP A 173 -16.47 -2.93 -11.20
CA ASP A 173 -16.25 -4.38 -11.23
C ASP A 173 -14.97 -4.84 -10.50
N GLY A 174 -14.23 -3.89 -9.91
CA GLY A 174 -12.91 -4.12 -9.30
C GLY A 174 -11.73 -3.67 -10.16
N GLU A 175 -11.97 -3.39 -11.45
CA GLU A 175 -10.95 -2.96 -12.41
C GLU A 175 -11.40 -1.72 -13.20
N ARG A 176 -12.67 -1.65 -13.59
CA ARG A 176 -13.25 -0.63 -14.46
C ARG A 176 -14.47 0.01 -13.81
N ALA A 177 -14.58 1.32 -14.00
CA ALA A 177 -15.73 2.10 -13.59
C ALA A 177 -16.52 2.62 -14.79
N MET A 178 -17.84 2.62 -14.67
CA MET A 178 -18.75 3.26 -15.60
C MET A 178 -19.80 4.05 -14.83
N MET A 179 -20.10 5.25 -15.30
CA MET A 179 -21.21 6.06 -14.81
C MET A 179 -22.39 5.94 -15.77
N ARG A 180 -23.60 5.90 -15.21
CA ARG A 180 -24.86 6.03 -15.95
C ARG A 180 -25.78 7.06 -15.31
N ASP A 181 -26.35 7.93 -16.12
CA ASP A 181 -27.42 8.83 -15.73
C ASP A 181 -28.75 8.08 -15.62
N LEU A 182 -29.47 8.27 -14.51
CA LEU A 182 -30.70 7.55 -14.19
C LEU A 182 -31.97 8.32 -14.64
N GLY A 183 -31.87 9.10 -15.71
CA GLY A 183 -32.96 9.95 -16.18
C GLY A 183 -33.05 11.24 -15.37
N SER A 184 -31.90 11.84 -15.07
CA SER A 184 -31.86 13.05 -14.27
C SER A 184 -32.45 14.25 -15.00
N THR A 185 -32.97 15.22 -14.23
CA THR A 185 -33.68 16.39 -14.77
C THR A 185 -32.74 17.34 -15.51
N ASN A 186 -31.56 17.61 -14.93
CA ASN A 186 -30.58 18.53 -15.49
C ASN A 186 -29.56 17.83 -16.40
N GLY A 187 -29.52 16.50 -16.35
CA GLY A 187 -28.50 15.67 -16.99
C GLY A 187 -27.16 15.72 -16.25
N THR A 188 -26.32 14.74 -16.58
CA THR A 188 -24.98 14.58 -16.01
C THR A 188 -23.90 15.07 -16.98
N LYS A 189 -22.83 15.67 -16.45
CA LYS A 189 -21.61 15.95 -17.21
C LYS A 189 -20.42 15.15 -16.67
N VAL A 190 -19.53 14.72 -17.56
CA VAL A 190 -18.24 14.12 -17.25
C VAL A 190 -17.16 14.94 -17.92
N ASP A 191 -16.21 15.45 -17.13
CA ASP A 191 -15.16 16.38 -17.55
C ASP A 191 -15.70 17.55 -18.40
N GLY A 192 -16.86 18.08 -17.98
CA GLY A 192 -17.56 19.18 -18.64
C GLY A 192 -18.47 18.79 -19.82
N GLN A 193 -18.41 17.56 -20.31
CA GLN A 193 -19.23 17.08 -21.44
C GLN A 193 -20.50 16.38 -20.95
N LYS A 194 -21.67 16.76 -21.50
CA LYS A 194 -22.95 16.16 -21.13
C LYS A 194 -23.08 14.75 -21.71
N VAL A 195 -23.30 13.75 -20.86
CA VAL A 195 -23.33 12.33 -21.25
C VAL A 195 -24.46 11.59 -20.53
N ARG A 196 -24.92 10.48 -21.12
CA ARG A 196 -25.82 9.53 -20.45
C ARG A 196 -25.08 8.35 -19.84
N GLU A 197 -24.02 7.89 -20.49
CA GLU A 197 -23.12 6.86 -19.98
C GLU A 197 -21.69 7.26 -20.33
N ALA A 198 -20.74 6.97 -19.44
CA ALA A 198 -19.32 7.20 -19.69
C ALA A 198 -18.44 6.25 -18.86
N ALA A 199 -17.33 5.82 -19.44
CA ALA A 199 -16.26 5.19 -18.68
C ALA A 199 -15.63 6.23 -17.72
N LEU A 200 -15.27 5.79 -16.52
CA LEU A 200 -14.65 6.64 -15.51
C LEU A 200 -13.19 6.20 -15.26
N PRO A 201 -12.21 6.76 -15.99
CA PRO A 201 -10.81 6.63 -15.58
C PRO A 201 -10.56 7.37 -14.26
N SER A 202 -9.46 7.08 -13.57
CA SER A 202 -9.08 7.81 -12.35
C SER A 202 -8.91 9.31 -12.61
N GLU A 203 -9.21 10.14 -11.60
CA GLU A 203 -9.18 11.62 -11.65
C GLU A 203 -10.24 12.24 -12.58
N THR A 204 -11.34 11.53 -12.83
CA THR A 204 -12.47 12.04 -13.63
C THR A 204 -13.42 12.88 -12.77
N THR A 205 -13.92 13.99 -13.30
CA THR A 205 -14.92 14.83 -12.62
C THR A 205 -16.31 14.58 -13.20
N ILE A 206 -17.26 14.20 -12.34
CA ILE A 206 -18.68 14.02 -12.68
C ILE A 206 -19.46 15.18 -12.07
N THR A 207 -20.06 16.03 -12.89
CA THR A 207 -20.89 17.14 -12.41
C THR A 207 -22.36 16.73 -12.49
N ILE A 208 -23.05 16.79 -11.35
CA ILE A 208 -24.50 16.60 -11.23
C ILE A 208 -25.11 17.84 -10.59
N GLY A 209 -26.12 18.44 -11.24
CA GLY A 209 -26.65 19.73 -10.78
C GLY A 209 -25.56 20.81 -10.73
N ARG A 210 -25.17 21.20 -9.51
CA ARG A 210 -24.09 22.16 -9.20
C ARG A 210 -22.93 21.52 -8.42
N THR A 211 -22.99 20.22 -8.16
CA THR A 211 -22.00 19.51 -7.37
C THR A 211 -21.06 18.73 -8.27
N ASP A 212 -19.76 18.87 -8.00
CA ASP A 212 -18.71 18.08 -8.63
C ASP A 212 -18.35 16.88 -7.75
N LEU A 213 -18.31 15.71 -8.38
CA LEU A 213 -17.88 14.44 -7.80
C LEU A 213 -16.56 14.05 -8.45
N VAL A 214 -15.48 13.92 -7.67
CA VAL A 214 -14.18 13.50 -8.23
C VAL A 214 -14.02 12.01 -8.01
N PHE A 215 -13.99 11.26 -9.11
CA PHE A 215 -13.76 9.81 -9.11
C PHE A 215 -12.27 9.52 -9.10
N ARG A 216 -11.82 8.70 -8.15
CA ARG A 216 -10.43 8.26 -8.05
C ARG A 216 -10.35 6.77 -7.84
N ILE A 217 -9.25 6.19 -8.31
CA ILE A 217 -8.90 4.81 -8.01
C ILE A 217 -7.64 4.87 -7.16
N VAL A 218 -7.76 4.44 -5.90
CA VAL A 218 -6.66 4.47 -4.93
C VAL A 218 -6.19 3.05 -4.61
N PRO A 219 -4.88 2.82 -4.46
CA PRO A 219 -4.39 1.55 -3.96
C PRO A 219 -4.74 1.41 -2.49
N VAL A 220 -5.42 0.33 -2.12
CA VAL A 220 -5.72 0.03 -0.71
C VAL A 220 -5.02 -1.26 -0.33
N ALA A 221 -4.14 -1.16 0.67
CA ALA A 221 -3.50 -2.33 1.25
C ALA A 221 -4.56 -3.09 2.07
N THR A 222 -4.89 -4.30 1.63
CA THR A 222 -5.63 -5.22 2.51
C THR A 222 -4.60 -5.79 3.48
N PRO A 223 -4.75 -5.64 4.82
CA PRO A 223 -3.83 -6.27 5.74
C PRO A 223 -3.92 -7.79 5.57
N SER A 224 -2.85 -8.40 5.06
CA SER A 224 -2.73 -9.84 5.01
C SER A 224 -2.59 -10.36 6.43
N ARG A 225 -3.55 -11.18 6.88
CA ARG A 225 -3.42 -12.00 8.08
C ARG A 225 -2.03 -12.67 8.09
N PRO A 226 -1.28 -12.66 9.20
CA PRO A 226 0.05 -13.24 9.21
C PRO A 226 -0.02 -14.72 8.80
N PRO A 227 0.95 -15.21 7.99
CA PRO A 227 1.07 -16.64 7.72
C PRO A 227 1.29 -17.34 9.06
N ARG A 228 0.50 -18.39 9.34
CA ARG A 228 0.77 -19.24 10.50
C ARG A 228 2.22 -19.74 10.40
N PRO A 229 2.94 -19.85 11.52
CA PRO A 229 4.23 -20.53 11.53
C PRO A 229 4.06 -21.90 10.86
N ARG A 230 4.94 -22.23 9.91
CA ARG A 230 5.09 -23.62 9.48
C ARG A 230 5.72 -24.36 10.65
N ASP A 231 4.96 -25.24 11.27
CA ASP A 231 5.50 -26.31 12.14
C ASP A 231 6.29 -27.28 11.25
N ASP A 232 7.51 -26.91 10.89
CA ASP A 232 8.48 -27.81 10.28
C ASP A 232 9.75 -27.81 11.15
N ASP A 233 9.62 -28.21 12.43
CA ASP A 233 10.76 -28.59 13.26
C ASP A 233 10.46 -29.76 14.22
N ALA A 234 9.86 -30.81 13.67
CA ALA A 234 9.76 -32.11 14.34
C ALA A 234 10.50 -33.19 13.53
N THR A 235 11.76 -32.94 13.17
CA THR A 235 12.70 -34.01 12.84
C THR A 235 14.09 -33.62 13.34
N ARG A 236 14.35 -33.92 14.61
CA ARG A 236 15.60 -34.55 15.10
C ARG A 236 15.52 -34.79 16.62
N ALA A 237 15.10 -36.00 16.97
CA ALA A 237 15.63 -36.71 18.13
C ALA A 237 15.49 -38.22 17.89
N PHE A 238 16.32 -38.74 16.98
CA PHE A 238 16.65 -40.15 16.96
C PHE A 238 17.73 -40.41 18.03
N GLY A 239 17.50 -41.41 18.90
CA GLY A 239 18.56 -42.34 19.31
C GLY A 239 19.02 -42.31 20.77
N ALA A 240 18.61 -43.35 21.52
CA ALA A 240 19.44 -44.22 22.41
C ALA A 240 18.46 -45.08 23.24
N ILE A 241 18.08 -46.29 22.82
CA ILE A 241 18.76 -47.59 23.08
C ILE A 241 19.03 -47.83 24.57
N SER A 242 18.16 -48.59 25.24
CA SER A 242 18.42 -49.85 25.98
C SER A 242 17.26 -50.17 26.91
#